data_AF-A0A7R9YG75-F1
#
_entry.id   AF-A0A7R9YG75-F1
#
_cell.length_a   1.000
_cell.length_b   1.000
_cell.length_c   1.000
_cell.angle_alpha   90.00
_cell.angle_beta   90.00
_cell.angle_gamma   90.00
#
_symmetry.space_group_name_H-M   'P 1'
#
loop_
_entity.id
_entity.type
_entity.pdbx_description
1 polymer ?
#
loop_
_entity_poly.entity_id
_entity_poly.type
_entity_poly.pdbx_seq_one_letter_code
_entity_poly.pdbx_strand_id
1 'polypeptide(L)'
;MEPQRGEVESSASDDSAPPDATAFNATRAGVMRIRACLGIEIKELVHPASGVERTGLGFGITRSEDGLVYLSEADQNTSIYLLLNHTGKLAKDSYATIQASFLSTRLIVDPSSSSPVRRWARVLRLHTLRLKVTDDIGELFDSIDQDAFATGLVKMAA
;
A
#
# COMPACT_ATOMS: atom_id res chain seq x y z
N MET A 1 -44.86 -50.63 -21.52
CA MET A 1 -43.41 -50.47 -21.33
C MET A 1 -43.18 -49.04 -20.91
N GLU A 2 -43.07 -48.83 -19.60
CA GLU A 2 -42.72 -47.53 -19.03
C GLU A 2 -41.20 -47.48 -18.81
N PRO A 3 -40.51 -46.36 -19.07
CA PRO A 3 -39.09 -46.25 -18.79
C PRO A 3 -38.86 -45.99 -17.29
N GLN A 4 -38.04 -46.85 -16.66
CA GLN A 4 -37.53 -46.64 -15.30
C GLN A 4 -36.63 -45.39 -15.29
N ARG A 5 -36.92 -44.43 -14.40
CA ARG A 5 -36.01 -43.35 -14.03
C ARG A 5 -34.84 -43.95 -13.27
N GLY A 6 -33.64 -43.89 -13.84
CA GLY A 6 -32.41 -44.14 -13.09
C GLY A 6 -32.24 -43.08 -12.01
N GLU A 7 -32.20 -43.49 -10.75
CA GLU A 7 -31.72 -42.69 -9.64
C GLU A 7 -30.22 -42.47 -9.86
N VAL A 8 -29.83 -41.24 -10.17
CA VAL A 8 -28.43 -40.81 -10.15
C VAL A 8 -28.17 -40.35 -8.72
N GLU A 9 -27.49 -41.17 -7.93
CA GLU A 9 -26.91 -40.77 -6.65
C GLU A 9 -25.93 -39.61 -6.92
N SER A 10 -26.32 -38.41 -6.50
CA SER A 10 -25.49 -37.23 -6.55
C SER A 10 -24.49 -37.26 -5.40
N SER A 11 -23.33 -37.89 -5.60
CA SER A 11 -22.17 -37.66 -4.74
C SER A 11 -21.49 -36.37 -5.17
N ALA A 12 -22.13 -35.23 -4.91
CA ALA A 12 -21.42 -33.96 -4.83
C ALA A 12 -20.60 -33.99 -3.53
N SER A 13 -19.35 -34.41 -3.63
CA SER A 13 -18.37 -34.18 -2.58
C SER A 13 -18.16 -32.67 -2.50
N ASP A 14 -18.84 -32.07 -1.53
CA ASP A 14 -18.74 -30.67 -1.13
C ASP A 14 -17.38 -30.47 -0.43
N ASP A 15 -16.30 -30.60 -1.19
CA ASP A 15 -14.94 -30.31 -0.73
C ASP A 15 -14.69 -28.79 -0.84
N SER A 16 -15.62 -28.06 -0.22
CA SER A 16 -15.52 -26.62 -0.01
C SER A 16 -14.57 -26.41 1.15
N ALA A 17 -13.26 -26.55 0.90
CA ALA A 17 -12.26 -25.98 1.79
C ALA A 17 -12.66 -24.51 2.06
N PRO A 18 -12.80 -24.07 3.32
CA PRO A 18 -13.17 -22.69 3.60
C PRO A 18 -12.14 -21.80 2.89
N PRO A 19 -12.58 -20.77 2.14
CA PRO A 19 -11.66 -19.88 1.46
C PRO A 19 -10.72 -19.31 2.52
N ASP A 20 -9.44 -19.59 2.32
CA ASP A 20 -8.35 -19.25 3.22
C ASP A 20 -8.50 -17.79 3.69
N ALA A 21 -8.68 -17.59 5.00
CA ALA A 21 -8.97 -16.29 5.62
C ALA A 21 -7.85 -15.26 5.39
N THR A 22 -6.73 -15.69 4.82
CA THR A 22 -5.56 -14.89 4.48
C THR A 22 -5.70 -14.14 3.14
N ALA A 23 -6.60 -14.55 2.23
CA ALA A 23 -6.88 -13.84 0.97
C ALA A 23 -7.76 -12.58 1.16
N PHE A 24 -8.23 -12.30 2.38
CA PHE A 24 -9.34 -11.36 2.67
C PHE A 24 -8.97 -9.87 2.71
N ASN A 25 -7.72 -9.50 2.42
CA ASN A 25 -7.27 -8.10 2.31
C ASN A 25 -6.58 -7.79 0.97
N ALA A 26 -6.88 -8.56 -0.09
CA ALA A 26 -6.32 -8.30 -1.42
C ALA A 26 -6.76 -6.92 -1.95
N THR A 27 -5.84 -5.96 -1.97
CA THR A 27 -6.02 -4.72 -2.72
C THR A 27 -5.58 -4.98 -4.15
N ARG A 28 -6.49 -4.75 -5.11
CA ARG A 28 -6.15 -4.81 -6.54
C ARG A 28 -5.97 -3.40 -7.08
N ALA A 29 -4.94 -3.22 -7.90
CA ALA A 29 -4.69 -2.03 -8.70
C ALA A 29 -4.87 -0.72 -7.92
N GLY A 30 -3.81 -0.34 -7.22
CA GLY A 30 -3.68 0.90 -6.50
C GLY A 30 -2.91 1.97 -7.28
N VAL A 31 -3.27 3.24 -7.04
CA VAL A 31 -2.50 4.39 -7.47
C VAL A 31 -2.25 5.25 -6.24
N MET A 32 -0.98 5.52 -5.96
CA MET A 32 -0.57 6.40 -4.89
C MET A 32 -0.01 7.70 -5.47
N ARG A 33 -0.33 8.81 -4.80
CA ARG A 33 0.33 10.10 -5.00
C ARG A 33 0.82 10.61 -3.66
N ILE A 34 2.07 11.03 -3.62
CA ILE A 34 2.62 11.70 -2.45
C ILE A 34 2.84 13.16 -2.80
N ARG A 35 2.42 14.04 -1.91
CA ARG A 35 2.59 15.48 -1.99
C ARG A 35 3.34 15.95 -0.76
N ALA A 36 4.24 16.90 -0.92
CA ALA A 36 4.90 17.56 0.19
C ALA A 36 4.65 19.07 0.11
N CYS A 37 4.79 19.76 1.23
CA CYS A 37 4.71 21.21 1.27
C CYS A 37 5.84 21.86 0.46
N LEU A 38 5.67 23.15 0.16
CA LEU A 38 6.70 23.93 -0.53
C LEU A 38 8.05 23.82 0.20
N GLY A 39 9.11 23.59 -0.56
CA GLY A 39 10.47 23.44 -0.03
C GLY A 39 10.87 22.01 0.32
N ILE A 40 9.96 21.03 0.24
CA ILE A 40 10.28 19.59 0.31
C ILE A 40 10.09 18.96 -1.07
N GLU A 41 11.10 18.22 -1.52
CA GLU A 41 11.09 17.48 -2.76
C GLU A 41 11.20 15.98 -2.49
N ILE A 42 10.43 15.17 -3.24
CA ILE A 42 10.51 13.72 -3.19
C ILE A 42 11.57 13.29 -4.21
N LYS A 43 12.80 13.09 -3.72
CA LYS A 43 13.95 12.72 -4.54
C LYS A 43 13.80 11.30 -5.08
N GLU A 44 13.55 10.35 -4.19
CA GLU A 44 13.53 8.93 -4.52
C GLU A 44 12.39 8.20 -3.83
N LEU A 45 11.90 7.16 -4.50
CA LEU A 45 10.95 6.21 -3.94
C LEU A 45 11.61 4.85 -3.96
N VAL A 46 11.82 4.29 -2.78
CA VAL A 46 12.47 2.99 -2.61
C VAL A 46 11.42 1.99 -2.16
N HIS A 47 11.35 0.85 -2.85
CA HIS A 47 10.46 -0.24 -2.48
C HIS A 47 11.30 -1.48 -2.16
N PRO A 48 11.06 -2.16 -1.02
CA PRO A 48 11.86 -3.28 -0.57
C PRO A 48 11.88 -4.49 -1.53
N ALA A 49 10.98 -4.55 -2.52
CA ALA A 49 10.93 -5.63 -3.51
C ALA A 49 11.61 -5.33 -4.86
N SER A 50 12.33 -4.21 -5.02
CA SER A 50 12.97 -3.85 -6.31
C SER A 50 14.21 -4.67 -6.69
N GLY A 51 14.51 -5.76 -5.97
CA GLY A 51 15.62 -6.68 -6.27
C GLY A 51 15.27 -7.88 -7.16
N VAL A 52 14.09 -7.93 -7.81
CA VAL A 52 13.66 -9.11 -8.59
C VAL A 52 13.36 -8.74 -10.03
N GLU A 53 14.27 -9.11 -10.94
CA GLU A 53 13.92 -9.34 -12.35
C GLU A 53 12.98 -10.56 -12.45
N ARG A 54 11.82 -10.33 -13.11
CA ARG A 54 10.99 -11.27 -13.91
C ARG A 54 10.52 -12.60 -13.30
N THR A 55 9.18 -12.77 -13.28
CA THR A 55 8.44 -13.82 -14.02
C THR A 55 6.94 -13.51 -14.11
N GLY A 56 6.40 -13.32 -15.32
CA GLY A 56 5.02 -13.68 -15.72
C GLY A 56 3.79 -12.94 -15.19
N LEU A 57 3.74 -12.53 -13.91
CA LEU A 57 2.62 -11.84 -13.25
C LEU A 57 3.18 -10.96 -12.10
N GLY A 58 4.19 -10.16 -12.41
CA GLY A 58 5.01 -9.48 -11.40
C GLY A 58 4.28 -8.36 -10.66
N PHE A 59 4.54 -8.25 -9.36
CA PHE A 59 4.27 -7.08 -8.53
C PHE A 59 4.98 -5.85 -9.13
N GLY A 60 4.29 -5.17 -10.04
CA GLY A 60 4.77 -3.96 -10.69
C GLY A 60 4.47 -2.76 -9.82
N ILE A 61 5.52 -2.08 -9.36
CA ILE A 61 5.47 -0.68 -8.97
C ILE A 61 6.07 0.14 -10.11
N THR A 62 5.28 1.04 -10.68
CA THR A 62 5.74 1.95 -11.72
C THR A 62 5.56 3.37 -11.25
N ARG A 63 6.60 4.20 -11.38
CA ARG A 63 6.50 5.63 -11.19
C ARG A 63 6.31 6.30 -12.54
N SER A 64 5.26 7.09 -12.70
CA SER A 64 5.06 7.92 -13.88
C SER A 64 5.80 9.25 -13.75
N GLU A 65 5.98 9.92 -14.89
CA GLU A 65 6.62 11.24 -14.97
C GLU A 65 5.92 12.31 -14.12
N ASP A 66 4.60 12.21 -13.94
CA ASP A 66 3.80 13.10 -13.09
C ASP A 66 3.84 12.75 -11.59
N GLY A 67 4.67 11.78 -11.21
CA GLY A 67 4.91 11.39 -9.82
C GLY A 67 3.83 10.50 -9.21
N LEU A 68 2.98 9.87 -10.02
CA LEU A 68 2.08 8.80 -9.55
C LEU A 68 2.85 7.50 -9.43
N VAL A 69 2.44 6.70 -8.44
CA VAL A 69 3.02 5.40 -8.14
C VAL A 69 1.91 4.37 -8.31
N TYR A 70 2.03 3.55 -9.35
CA TYR A 70 1.08 2.49 -9.64
C TYR A 70 1.50 1.24 -8.87
N LEU A 71 0.58 0.61 -8.15
CA LEU A 71 0.79 -0.64 -7.43
C LEU A 71 -0.19 -1.67 -7.98
N SER A 72 0.31 -2.64 -8.74
CA SER A 72 -0.52 -3.73 -9.28
C SER A 72 -1.27 -4.50 -8.18
N GLU A 73 -0.57 -4.81 -7.10
CA GLU A 73 -1.10 -5.39 -5.88
C GLU A 73 -0.42 -4.73 -4.67
N ALA A 74 -1.20 -4.45 -3.62
CA ALA A 74 -0.68 -3.92 -2.36
C ALA A 74 -1.40 -4.60 -1.20
N ASP A 75 -0.68 -5.37 -0.41
CA ASP A 75 -1.22 -5.95 0.81
C ASP A 75 -0.99 -5.00 2.00
N GLN A 76 -1.37 -5.46 3.19
CA GLN A 76 -1.17 -4.72 4.43
C GLN A 76 0.30 -4.62 4.87
N ASN A 77 1.21 -5.39 4.26
CA ASN A 77 2.63 -5.44 4.59
C ASN A 77 3.49 -4.63 3.60
N THR A 78 2.90 -4.21 2.48
CA THR A 78 3.55 -3.42 1.45
C THR A 78 3.97 -2.06 2.01
N SER A 79 5.28 -1.85 2.10
CA SER A 79 5.88 -0.63 2.65
C SER A 79 6.61 0.13 1.56
N ILE A 80 6.44 1.45 1.52
CA ILE A 80 7.09 2.33 0.54
C ILE A 80 7.93 3.35 1.31
N TYR A 81 9.19 3.48 0.94
CA TYR A 81 10.15 4.39 1.54
C TYR A 81 10.38 5.56 0.61
N LEU A 82 10.58 6.75 1.18
CA LEU A 82 10.74 7.99 0.44
C LEU A 82 12.01 8.68 0.90
N LEU A 83 12.88 8.99 -0.04
CA LEU A 83 13.99 9.90 0.20
C LEU A 83 13.52 11.32 -0.11
N LEU A 84 13.60 12.18 0.88
CA LEU A 84 13.19 13.57 0.78
C LEU A 84 14.42 14.46 0.73
N ASN A 85 14.36 15.46 -0.14
CA ASN A 85 15.29 16.58 -0.17
C ASN A 85 14.55 17.85 0.27
N HIS A 86 15.30 18.85 0.71
CA HIS A 86 14.79 20.20 0.84
C HIS A 86 15.39 21.10 -0.26
N THR A 87 14.55 21.89 -0.94
CA THR A 87 14.95 22.74 -2.08
C THR A 87 15.04 24.22 -1.72
N GLY A 88 14.86 24.56 -0.44
CA GLY A 88 14.94 25.92 0.05
C GLY A 88 14.97 25.99 1.57
N LYS A 89 14.80 27.20 2.11
CA LYS A 89 14.60 27.43 3.55
C LYS A 89 13.15 27.14 3.91
N LEU A 90 12.94 26.20 4.82
CA LEU A 90 11.66 26.03 5.49
C LEU A 90 11.51 27.14 6.53
N ALA A 91 10.30 27.65 6.73
CA ALA A 91 10.07 28.68 7.72
C ALA A 91 10.34 28.11 9.13
N LYS A 92 11.10 28.85 9.94
CA LYS A 92 11.31 28.50 11.36
C LYS A 92 9.96 28.47 12.08
N ASP A 93 9.82 27.56 13.05
CA ASP A 93 8.58 27.33 13.83
C ASP A 93 7.35 26.94 12.98
N SER A 94 7.58 26.50 11.74
CA SER A 94 6.54 25.97 10.87
C SER A 94 6.50 24.44 10.91
N TYR A 95 5.53 23.87 10.19
CA TYR A 95 5.42 22.42 10.00
C TYR A 95 5.65 22.06 8.54
N ALA A 96 6.60 21.17 8.30
CA ALA A 96 6.68 20.46 7.03
C ALA A 96 5.54 19.42 6.99
N THR A 97 4.78 19.39 5.89
CA THR A 97 3.64 18.48 5.75
C THR A 97 3.85 17.57 4.54
N ILE A 98 3.62 16.28 4.73
CA ILE A 98 3.66 15.28 3.67
C ILE A 98 2.32 14.56 3.68
N GLN A 99 1.69 14.44 2.53
CA GLN A 99 0.42 13.74 2.35
C GLN A 99 0.60 12.61 1.33
N ALA A 100 0.34 11.38 1.76
CA ALA A 100 0.21 10.23 0.89
C ALA A 100 -1.27 9.92 0.65
N SER A 101 -1.66 9.87 -0.62
CA SER A 101 -3.01 9.57 -1.06
C SER A 101 -2.98 8.29 -1.86
N PHE A 102 -3.71 7.26 -1.43
CA PHE A 102 -3.75 5.96 -2.07
C PHE A 102 -5.17 5.61 -2.50
N LEU A 103 -5.42 5.63 -3.80
CA LEU A 103 -6.67 5.18 -4.41
C LEU A 103 -6.53 3.71 -4.80
N SER A 104 -7.45 2.87 -4.35
CA SER A 104 -7.36 1.43 -4.59
C SER A 104 -8.72 0.78 -4.74
N THR A 105 -8.74 -0.46 -5.23
CA THR A 105 -9.95 -1.29 -5.25
C THR A 105 -9.86 -2.35 -4.17
N ARG A 106 -10.77 -2.31 -3.20
CA ARG A 106 -10.80 -3.23 -2.06
C ARG A 106 -12.10 -4.02 -2.05
N LEU A 107 -12.02 -5.29 -1.68
CA LEU A 107 -13.19 -6.10 -1.35
C LEU A 107 -13.70 -5.69 0.04
N ILE A 108 -14.95 -5.23 0.13
CA ILE A 108 -15.64 -4.96 1.38
C ILE A 108 -16.61 -6.12 1.64
N VAL A 109 -16.52 -6.68 2.83
CA VAL A 109 -17.43 -7.73 3.33
C VAL A 109 -18.30 -7.08 4.39
N ASP A 110 -19.62 -7.11 4.21
CA ASP A 110 -20.55 -6.65 5.25
C ASP A 110 -20.79 -7.78 6.26
N PRO A 111 -20.32 -7.64 7.52
CA PRO A 111 -20.45 -8.69 8.51
C PRO A 111 -21.86 -8.76 9.12
N SER A 112 -22.74 -7.78 8.85
CA SER A 112 -24.08 -7.71 9.45
C SER A 112 -25.11 -8.65 8.82
N SER A 113 -24.76 -9.32 7.73
CA SER A 113 -25.63 -10.20 6.96
C SER A 113 -25.36 -11.68 7.26
N SER A 114 -26.41 -12.48 7.43
CA SER A 114 -26.33 -13.95 7.47
C SER A 114 -25.82 -14.57 6.15
N SER A 115 -25.69 -13.76 5.10
CA SER A 115 -25.02 -14.09 3.84
C SER A 115 -24.05 -12.95 3.50
N PRO A 116 -22.75 -13.05 3.82
CA PRO A 116 -21.81 -11.93 3.68
C PRO A 116 -21.77 -11.43 2.23
N VAL A 117 -22.32 -10.25 1.99
CA VAL A 117 -22.30 -9.63 0.67
C VAL A 117 -20.89 -9.12 0.43
N ARG A 118 -20.25 -9.68 -0.61
CA ARG A 118 -18.93 -9.29 -1.06
C ARG A 118 -19.08 -8.27 -2.18
N ARG A 119 -18.62 -7.03 -1.95
CA ARG A 119 -18.62 -5.99 -2.99
C ARG A 119 -17.25 -5.37 -3.17
N TRP A 120 -16.88 -5.12 -4.41
CA TRP A 120 -15.70 -4.32 -4.73
C TRP A 120 -16.04 -2.84 -4.59
N ALA A 121 -15.19 -2.10 -3.88
CA ALA A 121 -15.33 -0.66 -3.72
C ALA A 121 -14.01 0.04 -4.06
N ARG A 122 -14.13 1.24 -4.64
CA ARG A 122 -13.01 2.17 -4.75
C ARG A 122 -12.83 2.88 -3.42
N VAL A 123 -11.64 2.79 -2.85
CA VAL A 123 -11.30 3.35 -1.54
C VAL A 123 -10.12 4.29 -1.71
N LEU A 124 -10.28 5.53 -1.24
CA LEU A 124 -9.20 6.50 -1.11
C LEU A 124 -8.75 6.54 0.35
N ARG A 125 -7.49 6.18 0.60
CA ARG A 125 -6.84 6.35 1.91
C ARG A 125 -5.95 7.58 1.86
N LEU A 126 -5.98 8.38 2.92
CA LEU A 126 -5.18 9.58 3.06
C LEU A 126 -4.39 9.48 4.35
N HIS A 127 -3.08 9.66 4.25
CA HIS A 127 -2.17 9.75 5.40
C HIS A 127 -1.48 11.10 5.33
N THR A 128 -1.56 11.87 6.42
CA THR A 128 -0.92 13.18 6.52
C THR A 128 0.06 13.16 7.69
N LEU A 129 1.33 13.39 7.38
CA LEU A 129 2.41 13.55 8.33
C LEU A 129 2.73 15.04 8.48
N ARG A 130 2.87 15.51 9.72
CA ARG A 130 3.30 16.87 10.05
C ARG A 130 4.56 16.79 10.90
N LEU A 131 5.63 17.44 10.45
CA LEU A 131 6.94 17.44 11.11
C LEU A 131 7.29 18.87 11.53
N LYS A 132 7.75 19.04 12.77
CA LYS A 132 8.22 20.34 13.26
C LYS A 132 9.51 20.70 12.52
N VAL A 133 9.59 21.93 12.00
CA VAL A 133 10.83 22.47 11.44
C VAL A 133 11.65 23.09 12.56
N THR A 134 12.92 22.70 12.66
CA THR A 134 13.86 23.24 13.64
C THR A 134 15.17 23.65 12.96
N ASP A 135 15.80 24.70 13.48
CA ASP A 135 17.16 25.11 13.17
C ASP A 135 18.15 24.73 14.29
N ASP A 136 17.65 24.12 15.37
CA ASP A 136 18.46 23.57 16.45
C ASP A 136 18.88 22.13 16.11
N ILE A 137 20.19 21.93 16.03
CA ILE A 137 20.77 20.62 15.73
C ILE A 137 20.54 19.60 16.85
N GLY A 138 20.43 20.04 18.10
CA GLY A 138 20.10 19.19 19.24
C GLY A 138 18.68 18.63 19.12
N GLU A 139 17.69 19.49 18.85
CA GLU A 139 16.31 19.05 18.59
C GLU A 139 16.22 18.08 17.39
N LEU A 140 17.08 18.27 16.38
CA LEU A 140 17.14 17.36 15.24
C LEU A 140 17.58 15.95 15.66
N PHE A 141 18.67 15.81 16.42
CA PHE A 141 19.16 14.50 16.87
C PHE A 141 18.18 13.82 17.85
N ASP A 142 17.55 14.59 18.73
CA ASP A 142 16.57 14.07 19.70
C ASP A 142 15.28 13.55 19.02
N SER A 143 14.99 14.00 17.80
CA SER A 143 13.79 13.62 17.05
C SER A 143 14.01 12.50 16.03
N ILE A 144 15.21 11.91 15.96
CA ILE A 144 15.51 10.82 15.03
C ILE A 144 14.78 9.54 15.45
N ASP A 145 13.93 9.04 14.55
CA ASP A 145 13.44 7.65 14.60
C ASP A 145 14.56 6.72 14.11
N GLN A 146 15.21 6.03 15.05
CA GLN A 146 16.37 5.17 14.78
C GLN A 146 16.01 3.99 13.86
N ASP A 147 14.82 3.42 14.01
CA ASP A 147 14.38 2.27 13.22
C ASP A 147 14.08 2.69 11.77
N ALA A 148 13.39 3.81 11.60
CA ALA A 148 13.13 4.39 10.28
C ALA A 148 14.43 4.82 9.59
N PHE A 149 15.38 5.41 10.33
CA PHE A 149 16.68 5.81 9.81
C PHE A 149 17.51 4.61 9.35
N ALA A 150 17.67 3.59 10.20
CA ALA A 150 18.40 2.38 9.87
C ALA A 150 17.78 1.65 8.66
N THR A 151 16.45 1.54 8.63
CA THR A 151 15.73 0.94 7.50
C THR A 151 15.95 1.74 6.22
N GLY A 152 15.87 3.07 6.29
CA GLY A 152 16.15 3.95 5.15
C GLY A 152 17.55 3.74 4.58
N LEU A 153 18.58 3.66 5.44
CA LEU A 153 19.96 3.39 5.02
C LEU A 153 20.10 2.04 4.31
N VAL A 154 19.54 0.98 4.88
CA VAL A 154 19.57 -0.37 4.27
C VAL A 154 18.93 -0.36 2.89
N LYS A 155 17.81 0.35 2.73
CA LYS A 155 17.08 0.42 1.46
C LYS A 155 17.76 1.29 0.41
N MET A 156 18.47 2.36 0.81
CA MET A 156 19.27 3.16 -0.13
C MET A 156 20.56 2.47 -0.58
N ALA A 157 21.08 1.54 0.22
CA ALA A 157 22.29 0.79 -0.11
C ALA A 157 22.05 -0.41 -1.04
N ALA A 158 20.81 -0.89 -1.12
CA ALA A 158 20.39 -2.05 -1.92
C ALA A 158 19.91 -1.63 -3.31
#